data_AF-A0A814Y012-F1
#
_entry.id   AF-A0A814Y012-F1
#
_cell.length_a   1.000
_cell.length_b   1.000
_cell.length_c   1.000
_cell.angle_alpha   90.00
_cell.angle_beta   90.00
_cell.angle_gamma   90.00
#
_symmetry.space_group_name_H-M   'P 1'
#
loop_
_entity.id
_entity.type
_entity.pdbx_description
1 polymer ?
#
loop_
_entity_poly.entity_id
_entity_poly.type
_entity_poly.pdbx_seq_one_letter_code
_entity_poly.pdbx_strand_id
1 'polypeptide(L)'
;MDYTEKNNIYHDPYEGTEIKSNNYILEKLLNHGEREYECVQSDQLRSYYSLYIKPNIVPTSSNTTVSSCSSSTCIGQETAYRSSIVTALYPFDGNTNDQSGYYTGTGFGTSIPSYSTVAYISQSIVLSPNSQRYVQIPNINLSKESFTLQTWLRPGTINTSTDFVTSNEWTDVTVVYDATLYQQQIYVDGVSLSSTIIGRTSSLAYGTAYFQGRIDHFTITAGVARSSCQISNDASLIVYYPFDTTGTYNDYSVNLCNGYAYSTTIISSGRVNQAISFTSSTSYFESQCFPRMRGNEQSFSFSLWVNPNSTTSGGTLVHLSTNSNANGTCYDLLVFTSTGYLICQWMTTTPSVSSAQGPVIPAYTWTHIAVVYSSTNGVRLFINGQFSTSSSYAASLYLYNSNVPLYITLGNQSPLGSSAPLSCLSGSISISSGSFLGSIDEFRIYNRQLSNHEICVLANM
;
A
#
# COMPACT_ATOMS: atom_id res chain seq x y z
N MET A 1 -14.97 -41.02 -24.19
CA MET A 1 -14.10 -41.95 -23.47
C MET A 1 -14.51 -41.86 -22.02
N ASP A 2 -15.13 -42.93 -21.52
CA ASP A 2 -15.49 -43.09 -20.11
C ASP A 2 -14.21 -43.15 -19.25
N TYR A 3 -14.22 -42.50 -18.10
CA TYR A 3 -13.21 -42.74 -17.07
C TYR A 3 -13.84 -43.52 -15.92
N THR A 4 -13.35 -44.74 -15.74
CA THR A 4 -13.57 -45.58 -14.56
C THR A 4 -12.48 -45.27 -13.53
N GLU A 5 -12.86 -45.07 -12.28
CA GLU A 5 -11.94 -45.02 -11.14
C GLU A 5 -11.18 -46.35 -11.05
N LYS A 6 -9.85 -46.31 -11.17
CA LYS A 6 -8.98 -47.41 -10.75
C LYS A 6 -8.35 -47.06 -9.42
N ASN A 7 -8.87 -47.69 -8.36
CA ASN A 7 -8.15 -47.84 -7.10
C ASN A 7 -6.90 -48.69 -7.34
N ASN A 8 -5.73 -48.06 -7.45
CA ASN A 8 -4.47 -48.78 -7.46
C ASN A 8 -4.10 -49.14 -6.01
N ILE A 9 -4.33 -50.39 -5.63
CA ILE A 9 -3.76 -51.01 -4.43
C ILE A 9 -2.32 -51.40 -4.77
N TYR A 10 -1.35 -50.88 -4.02
CA TYR A 10 0.04 -51.32 -4.09
C TYR A 10 0.28 -52.39 -3.01
N HIS A 11 0.79 -53.56 -3.42
CA HIS A 11 1.24 -54.61 -2.50
C HIS A 11 2.77 -54.54 -2.38
N ASP A 12 3.27 -54.36 -1.16
CA ASP A 12 4.67 -54.57 -0.79
C ASP A 12 4.94 -56.10 -0.67
N PRO A 13 5.99 -56.67 -1.28
CA PRO A 13 6.27 -58.10 -1.16
C PRO A 13 6.93 -58.51 0.17
N TYR A 14 7.24 -57.59 1.08
CA TYR A 14 7.85 -57.94 2.37
C TYR A 14 7.13 -57.24 3.53
N GLU A 15 6.41 -58.06 4.32
CA GLU A 15 5.55 -57.73 5.47
C GLU A 15 4.08 -57.43 5.15
N GLY A 16 3.22 -58.39 5.49
CA GLY A 16 1.78 -58.35 5.25
C GLY A 16 1.00 -57.55 6.29
N THR A 17 0.94 -56.23 6.13
CA THR A 17 0.00 -55.36 6.85
C THR A 17 -0.67 -54.35 5.91
N GLU A 18 -2.00 -54.35 5.95
CA GLU A 18 -2.89 -53.43 5.22
C GLU A 18 -2.75 -52.00 5.81
N ILE A 19 -2.34 -51.01 5.01
CA ILE A 19 -2.25 -49.60 5.45
C ILE A 19 -3.43 -48.80 4.85
N LYS A 20 -4.32 -48.31 5.73
CA LYS A 20 -5.39 -47.35 5.40
C LYS A 20 -4.89 -45.91 5.52
N SER A 21 -5.12 -45.11 4.48
CA SER A 21 -5.22 -43.63 4.37
C SER A 21 -4.18 -42.71 5.06
N ASN A 22 -3.76 -41.68 4.30
CA ASN A 22 -3.09 -40.42 4.68
C ASN A 22 -1.55 -40.36 4.81
N ASN A 23 -0.82 -40.80 3.77
CA ASN A 23 0.61 -40.51 3.63
C ASN A 23 0.88 -39.70 2.33
N TYR A 24 1.78 -38.71 2.40
CA TYR A 24 2.32 -37.98 1.25
C TYR A 24 3.72 -38.50 0.91
N ILE A 25 4.05 -38.58 -0.38
CA ILE A 25 5.40 -38.92 -0.87
C ILE A 25 6.10 -37.61 -1.24
N LEU A 26 7.25 -37.35 -0.63
CA LEU A 26 8.13 -36.23 -1.00
C LEU A 26 9.21 -36.73 -1.96
N GLU A 27 9.39 -36.01 -3.07
CA GLU A 27 10.44 -36.28 -4.06
C GLU A 27 11.56 -35.25 -3.91
N LYS A 28 12.78 -35.71 -3.62
CA LYS A 28 13.97 -34.87 -3.53
C LYS A 28 14.84 -35.08 -4.76
N LEU A 29 15.06 -34.03 -5.53
CA LEU A 29 16.03 -34.04 -6.64
C LEU A 29 17.41 -33.68 -6.12
N LEU A 30 18.35 -34.63 -6.22
CA LEU A 30 19.76 -34.39 -5.93
C LEU A 30 20.49 -33.94 -7.21
N ASN A 31 21.57 -33.17 -7.02
CA ASN A 31 22.45 -32.83 -8.14
C ASN A 31 22.98 -34.13 -8.76
N HIS A 32 22.84 -34.25 -10.09
CA HIS A 32 23.09 -35.45 -10.92
C HIS A 32 21.91 -36.40 -11.18
N GLY A 33 20.67 -36.03 -10.85
CA GLY A 33 19.48 -36.68 -11.44
C GLY A 33 19.06 -38.02 -10.83
N GLU A 34 19.60 -38.38 -9.67
CA GLU A 34 19.08 -39.48 -8.85
C GLU A 34 17.94 -39.00 -7.96
N ARG A 35 16.96 -39.89 -7.71
CA ARG A 35 15.74 -39.61 -6.95
C ARG A 35 15.64 -40.50 -5.72
N GLU A 36 15.33 -39.89 -4.59
CA GLU A 36 15.12 -40.57 -3.32
C GLU A 36 13.70 -40.24 -2.81
N TYR A 37 13.00 -41.25 -2.29
CA TYR A 37 11.60 -41.15 -1.84
C TYR A 37 11.52 -41.49 -0.35
N GLU A 38 10.90 -40.61 0.43
CA GLU A 38 10.70 -40.80 1.86
C GLU A 38 9.21 -40.64 2.22
N CYS A 39 8.69 -41.56 3.04
CA CYS A 39 7.30 -41.54 3.53
C CYS A 39 7.24 -40.78 4.87
N VAL A 40 6.43 -39.73 4.94
CA VAL A 40 6.29 -38.91 6.15
C VAL A 40 4.84 -38.93 6.66
N GLN A 41 4.65 -39.19 7.96
CA GLN A 41 3.36 -39.14 8.65
C GLN A 41 2.95 -37.68 8.98
N SER A 42 1.65 -37.39 9.00
CA SER A 42 1.06 -36.05 9.00
C SER A 42 1.41 -35.14 10.19
N ASP A 43 1.97 -35.67 11.27
CA ASP A 43 2.03 -34.96 12.55
C ASP A 43 3.41 -34.33 12.84
N GLN A 44 4.31 -34.27 11.84
CA GLN A 44 5.70 -33.77 11.99
C GLN A 44 6.03 -32.49 11.19
N LEU A 45 5.09 -31.84 10.49
CA LEU A 45 5.37 -30.58 9.77
C LEU A 45 5.27 -29.35 10.69
N ARG A 46 6.17 -29.25 11.66
CA ARG A 46 6.58 -27.99 12.28
C ARG A 46 8.10 -27.92 12.26
N SER A 47 8.68 -27.19 11.31
CA SER A 47 9.85 -26.30 11.50
C SER A 47 10.46 -25.82 10.17
N TYR A 48 10.54 -24.49 10.05
CA TYR A 48 11.54 -23.66 9.35
C TYR A 48 12.36 -24.26 8.19
N TYR A 49 12.12 -23.76 6.97
CA TYR A 49 13.14 -23.69 5.93
C TYR A 49 13.48 -22.22 5.65
N SER A 50 14.64 -21.79 6.13
CA SER A 50 15.27 -20.53 5.72
C SER A 50 16.06 -20.76 4.44
N LEU A 51 15.61 -20.18 3.32
CA LEU A 51 16.37 -20.16 2.07
C LEU A 51 17.53 -19.16 2.22
N TYR A 52 18.75 -19.66 2.42
CA TYR A 52 19.97 -18.85 2.37
C TYR A 52 20.42 -18.69 0.91
N ILE A 53 20.13 -17.53 0.31
CA ILE A 53 20.78 -17.11 -0.93
C ILE A 53 22.12 -16.47 -0.57
N LYS A 54 23.24 -17.13 -0.89
CA LYS A 54 24.57 -16.50 -0.88
C LYS A 54 24.77 -15.76 -2.21
N PRO A 55 24.82 -14.42 -2.24
CA PRO A 55 25.26 -13.72 -3.44
C PRO A 55 26.76 -13.96 -3.63
N ASN A 56 27.14 -14.61 -4.74
CA ASN A 56 28.52 -14.63 -5.20
C ASN A 56 28.85 -13.24 -5.77
N ILE A 57 29.54 -12.41 -4.99
CA ILE A 57 30.09 -11.15 -5.49
C ILE A 57 31.40 -11.49 -6.21
N VAL A 58 31.36 -11.49 -7.54
CA VAL A 58 32.56 -11.46 -8.37
C VAL A 58 32.95 -10.00 -8.56
N PRO A 59 34.13 -9.54 -8.08
CA PRO A 59 34.55 -8.17 -8.30
C PRO A 59 35.08 -8.04 -9.73
N THR A 60 34.29 -7.47 -10.63
CA THR A 60 34.79 -6.95 -11.91
C THR A 60 34.79 -5.43 -11.86
N SER A 61 35.99 -4.88 -11.74
CA SER A 61 36.26 -3.47 -11.97
C SER A 61 36.08 -3.17 -13.47
N SER A 62 34.97 -2.52 -13.82
CA SER A 62 34.88 -1.76 -15.06
C SER A 62 33.90 -0.62 -14.83
N ASN A 63 34.34 0.61 -15.13
CA ASN A 63 33.52 1.80 -15.15
C ASN A 63 32.29 1.57 -16.05
N THR A 64 31.14 1.31 -15.44
CA THR A 64 29.85 1.32 -16.11
C THR A 64 29.02 2.43 -15.51
N THR A 65 28.88 3.51 -16.28
CA THR A 65 27.66 4.31 -16.25
C THR A 65 26.47 3.40 -16.55
N VAL A 66 25.30 3.77 -16.00
CA VAL A 66 23.95 3.19 -16.16
C VAL A 66 23.52 2.26 -15.00
N SER A 67 22.83 2.82 -13.99
CA SER A 67 22.02 2.04 -13.05
C SER A 67 20.59 1.89 -13.59
N SER A 68 20.42 1.18 -14.71
CA SER A 68 19.08 0.81 -15.16
C SER A 68 18.57 -0.30 -14.26
N CYS A 69 17.65 0.03 -13.35
CA CYS A 69 16.88 -0.96 -12.60
C CYS A 69 16.06 -1.79 -13.60
N SER A 70 15.89 -3.10 -13.37
CA SER A 70 15.05 -3.92 -14.26
C SER A 70 13.61 -3.39 -14.30
N SER A 71 12.98 -3.34 -15.47
CA SER A 71 11.63 -2.77 -15.65
C SER A 71 10.48 -3.69 -15.21
N SER A 72 10.77 -4.80 -14.52
CA SER A 72 9.78 -5.84 -14.18
C SER A 72 9.01 -5.53 -12.90
N THR A 73 8.50 -4.31 -12.75
CA THR A 73 7.61 -3.93 -11.63
C THR A 73 6.41 -3.16 -12.15
N CYS A 74 5.33 -3.22 -11.39
CA CYS A 74 4.11 -2.45 -11.60
C CYS A 74 4.15 -1.07 -10.89
N ILE A 75 5.14 -0.85 -10.02
CA ILE A 75 5.36 0.45 -9.39
C ILE A 75 5.79 1.48 -10.44
N GLY A 76 5.28 2.71 -10.34
CA GLY A 76 5.58 3.78 -11.27
C GLY A 76 4.82 3.69 -12.58
N GLN A 77 3.91 2.71 -12.72
CA GLN A 77 3.00 2.55 -13.85
C GLN A 77 1.59 3.08 -13.52
N GLU A 78 1.44 3.80 -12.40
CA GLU A 78 0.19 4.44 -12.05
C GLU A 78 -0.14 5.57 -13.04
N THR A 79 -1.40 5.67 -13.47
CA THR A 79 -1.84 6.72 -14.41
C THR A 79 -3.08 7.42 -13.88
N ALA A 80 -3.34 8.63 -14.38
CA ALA A 80 -4.56 9.41 -14.12
C ALA A 80 -5.87 8.62 -14.33
N TYR A 81 -5.77 7.56 -15.12
CA TYR A 81 -6.86 6.80 -15.69
C TYR A 81 -7.02 5.43 -15.03
N ARG A 82 -6.50 5.16 -13.82
CA ARG A 82 -6.95 3.97 -13.07
C ARG A 82 -8.46 3.97 -12.83
N SER A 83 -9.10 5.13 -12.83
CA SER A 83 -10.57 5.30 -12.88
C SER A 83 -11.21 4.92 -14.22
N SER A 84 -10.49 4.87 -15.34
CA SER A 84 -11.01 4.41 -16.64
C SER A 84 -10.89 2.91 -16.87
N ILE A 85 -10.11 2.21 -16.05
CA ILE A 85 -10.05 0.74 -16.03
C ILE A 85 -11.17 0.21 -15.13
N VAL A 86 -11.53 0.94 -14.08
CA VAL A 86 -12.61 0.57 -13.17
C VAL A 86 -13.96 0.74 -13.85
N THR A 87 -14.69 -0.37 -13.97
CA THR A 87 -16.05 -0.42 -14.52
C THR A 87 -17.05 0.23 -13.57
N ALA A 88 -16.92 -0.03 -12.26
CA ALA A 88 -17.73 0.59 -11.21
C ALA A 88 -16.92 0.79 -9.93
N LEU A 89 -17.10 1.93 -9.27
CA LEU A 89 -16.46 2.31 -8.01
C LEU A 89 -17.50 2.81 -7.02
N TYR A 90 -17.57 2.16 -5.86
CA TYR A 90 -18.45 2.50 -4.76
C TYR A 90 -17.60 2.86 -3.54
N PRO A 91 -17.33 4.15 -3.30
CA PRO A 91 -16.62 4.60 -2.11
C PRO A 91 -17.43 4.35 -0.84
N PHE A 92 -18.76 4.36 -0.94
CA PHE A 92 -19.68 4.33 0.22
C PHE A 92 -19.59 5.56 1.15
N ASP A 93 -19.23 6.70 0.58
CA ASP A 93 -19.23 8.02 1.22
C ASP A 93 -20.64 8.61 1.39
N GLY A 94 -21.46 7.97 2.22
CA GLY A 94 -22.80 8.43 2.55
C GLY A 94 -23.90 8.07 1.54
N ASN A 95 -23.54 7.36 0.46
CA ASN A 95 -24.48 6.88 -0.56
C ASN A 95 -23.96 5.60 -1.26
N THR A 96 -24.79 5.03 -2.13
CA THR A 96 -24.49 3.85 -2.97
C THR A 96 -24.19 4.21 -4.43
N ASN A 97 -23.83 5.47 -4.71
CA ASN A 97 -23.55 5.91 -6.07
C ASN A 97 -22.25 5.31 -6.57
N ASP A 98 -22.27 4.97 -7.86
CA ASP A 98 -21.07 4.60 -8.60
C ASP A 98 -20.37 5.86 -9.08
N GLN A 99 -19.12 6.07 -8.68
CA GLN A 99 -18.32 7.22 -9.11
C GLN A 99 -17.82 7.11 -10.55
N SER A 100 -17.83 5.91 -11.17
CA SER A 100 -17.58 5.80 -12.61
C SER A 100 -18.77 6.35 -13.44
N GLY A 101 -19.95 6.40 -12.82
CA GLY A 101 -21.15 7.07 -13.34
C GLY A 101 -22.17 6.17 -14.03
N TYR A 102 -21.97 4.85 -14.09
CA TYR A 102 -22.78 3.96 -14.93
C TYR A 102 -23.61 2.93 -14.16
N TYR A 103 -23.22 2.60 -12.92
CA TYR A 103 -23.75 1.46 -12.17
C TYR A 103 -24.24 1.83 -10.77
N THR A 104 -24.90 2.98 -10.61
CA THR A 104 -25.43 3.43 -9.30
C THR A 104 -26.21 2.33 -8.59
N GLY A 105 -25.76 1.98 -7.38
CA GLY A 105 -26.38 0.97 -6.55
C GLY A 105 -27.60 1.49 -5.80
N THR A 106 -28.45 0.58 -5.36
CA THR A 106 -29.61 0.86 -4.50
C THR A 106 -29.50 0.02 -3.23
N GLY A 107 -29.58 0.65 -2.06
CA GLY A 107 -29.56 -0.04 -0.77
C GLY A 107 -30.91 -0.68 -0.44
N PHE A 108 -30.89 -1.92 0.07
CA PHE A 108 -32.05 -2.71 0.48
C PHE A 108 -31.85 -3.37 1.85
N GLY A 109 -32.93 -3.87 2.44
CA GLY A 109 -32.97 -4.57 3.73
C GLY A 109 -34.22 -4.23 4.54
N THR A 110 -34.30 -4.67 5.80
CA THR A 110 -35.36 -4.22 6.73
C THR A 110 -35.23 -2.74 7.11
N SER A 111 -34.05 -2.17 6.88
CA SER A 111 -33.74 -0.74 6.85
C SER A 111 -32.63 -0.51 5.82
N ILE A 112 -32.62 0.66 5.18
CA ILE A 112 -31.56 1.05 4.24
C ILE A 112 -30.20 1.00 4.96
N PRO A 113 -29.13 0.54 4.31
CA PRO A 113 -27.80 0.56 4.90
C PRO A 113 -27.42 1.95 5.43
N SER A 114 -26.83 1.98 6.63
CA SER A 114 -26.34 3.20 7.26
C SER A 114 -24.85 3.38 6.98
N TYR A 115 -24.38 4.62 7.08
CA TYR A 115 -22.96 4.96 6.89
C TYR A 115 -22.31 5.37 8.20
N SER A 116 -20.99 5.26 8.29
CA SER A 116 -20.28 5.64 9.51
C SER A 116 -18.85 6.08 9.23
N THR A 117 -18.40 7.03 10.06
CA THR A 117 -17.05 7.63 10.04
C THR A 117 -15.93 6.68 10.45
N VAL A 118 -16.26 5.48 10.98
CA VAL A 118 -15.28 4.40 11.08
C VAL A 118 -15.17 3.77 9.71
N ALA A 119 -14.33 4.36 8.87
CA ALA A 119 -14.12 4.03 7.46
C ALA A 119 -12.64 3.74 7.20
N TYR A 120 -12.34 3.14 6.05
CA TYR A 120 -10.99 3.15 5.51
C TYR A 120 -10.68 4.57 5.01
N ILE A 121 -11.60 5.16 4.24
CA ILE A 121 -11.56 6.55 3.77
C ILE A 121 -12.92 7.19 4.02
N SER A 122 -12.94 8.37 4.63
CA SER A 122 -14.15 9.18 4.84
C SER A 122 -15.32 8.45 5.54
N GLN A 123 -16.20 7.73 4.82
CA GLN A 123 -17.29 6.92 5.40
C GLN A 123 -17.35 5.51 4.82
N SER A 124 -17.81 4.54 5.62
CA SER A 124 -18.06 3.17 5.17
C SER A 124 -19.54 2.79 5.28
N ILE A 125 -19.98 1.85 4.45
CA ILE A 125 -21.30 1.24 4.57
C ILE A 125 -21.30 0.21 5.71
N VAL A 126 -22.33 0.24 6.55
CA VAL A 126 -22.50 -0.67 7.70
C VAL A 126 -23.53 -1.74 7.37
N LEU A 127 -23.07 -2.99 7.34
CA LEU A 127 -23.89 -4.16 7.08
C LEU A 127 -24.09 -4.97 8.37
N SER A 128 -25.34 -5.34 8.63
CA SER A 128 -25.75 -6.06 9.83
C SER A 128 -26.65 -7.23 9.47
N PRO A 129 -26.38 -8.43 10.02
CA PRO A 129 -27.13 -9.64 9.69
C PRO A 129 -28.59 -9.57 10.14
N ASN A 130 -28.87 -8.89 11.26
CA ASN A 130 -30.22 -8.74 11.79
C ASN A 130 -31.13 -7.88 10.91
N SER A 131 -30.57 -7.12 9.97
CA SER A 131 -31.32 -6.22 9.10
C SER A 131 -31.29 -6.62 7.62
N GLN A 132 -30.64 -7.75 7.28
CA GLN A 132 -30.48 -8.26 5.91
C GLN A 132 -30.11 -7.14 4.91
N ARG A 133 -29.16 -6.28 5.30
CA ARG A 133 -28.77 -5.10 4.52
C ARG A 133 -27.88 -5.51 3.37
N TYR A 134 -28.18 -5.03 2.17
CA TYR A 134 -27.35 -5.22 0.98
C TYR A 134 -27.46 -4.04 0.02
N VAL A 135 -26.53 -3.96 -0.92
CA VAL A 135 -26.59 -3.02 -2.05
C VAL A 135 -26.82 -3.85 -3.30
N GLN A 136 -27.88 -3.55 -4.03
CA GLN A 136 -28.12 -4.10 -5.34
C GLN A 136 -27.57 -3.14 -6.39
N ILE A 137 -26.78 -3.67 -7.32
CA ILE A 137 -26.22 -2.89 -8.43
C ILE A 137 -26.84 -3.33 -9.75
N PRO A 138 -26.87 -2.47 -10.78
CA PRO A 138 -27.24 -2.88 -12.13
C PRO A 138 -26.35 -4.03 -12.63
N ASN A 139 -26.88 -4.86 -13.53
CA ASN A 139 -26.14 -6.03 -14.02
C ASN A 139 -24.86 -5.63 -14.77
N ILE A 140 -23.72 -6.12 -14.28
CA ILE A 140 -22.42 -6.07 -14.96
C ILE A 140 -22.12 -7.47 -15.45
N ASN A 141 -22.04 -7.65 -16.78
CA ASN A 141 -21.83 -8.99 -17.35
C ASN A 141 -20.36 -9.41 -17.23
N LEU A 142 -20.07 -10.32 -16.29
CA LEU A 142 -18.73 -10.89 -16.07
C LEU A 142 -18.57 -12.33 -16.62
N SER A 143 -19.58 -12.86 -17.33
CA SER A 143 -19.73 -14.30 -17.58
C SER A 143 -18.71 -14.93 -18.56
N LYS A 144 -17.95 -14.14 -19.30
CA LYS A 144 -17.03 -14.61 -20.36
C LYS A 144 -15.70 -13.87 -20.41
N GLU A 145 -15.40 -13.06 -19.40
CA GLU A 145 -14.25 -12.18 -19.42
C GLU A 145 -13.49 -12.29 -18.10
N SER A 146 -12.20 -11.98 -18.15
CA SER A 146 -11.43 -11.81 -16.92
C SER A 146 -12.01 -10.63 -16.13
N PHE A 147 -11.93 -10.69 -14.80
CA PHE A 147 -12.37 -9.58 -13.96
C PHE A 147 -11.57 -9.51 -12.67
N THR A 148 -11.57 -8.32 -12.08
CA THR A 148 -11.01 -8.07 -10.76
C THR A 148 -12.03 -7.33 -9.91
N LEU A 149 -12.34 -7.88 -8.73
CA LEU A 149 -13.13 -7.23 -7.69
C LEU A 149 -12.19 -6.88 -6.54
N GLN A 150 -12.25 -5.67 -6.00
CA GLN A 150 -11.38 -5.27 -4.89
C GLN A 150 -12.16 -4.40 -3.90
N THR A 151 -11.94 -4.58 -2.60
CA THR A 151 -12.58 -3.77 -1.56
C THR A 151 -11.87 -3.84 -0.22
N TRP A 152 -12.08 -2.79 0.58
CA TRP A 152 -11.73 -2.78 1.98
C TRP A 152 -12.88 -3.34 2.81
N LEU A 153 -12.58 -4.33 3.64
CA LEU A 153 -13.53 -4.97 4.56
C LEU A 153 -13.08 -4.76 6.00
N ARG A 154 -14.03 -4.46 6.89
CA ARG A 154 -13.82 -4.48 8.34
C ARG A 154 -14.87 -5.34 9.00
N PRO A 155 -14.60 -6.65 9.18
CA PRO A 155 -15.55 -7.56 9.81
C PRO A 155 -15.82 -7.16 11.26
N GLY A 156 -17.06 -7.30 11.71
CA GLY A 156 -17.44 -7.02 13.11
C GLY A 156 -17.04 -8.14 14.04
N THR A 157 -17.50 -9.35 13.74
CA THR A 157 -17.21 -10.58 14.49
C THR A 157 -16.79 -11.66 13.51
N ILE A 158 -15.70 -12.36 13.82
CA ILE A 158 -15.23 -13.51 13.04
C ILE A 158 -15.32 -14.73 13.97
N ASN A 159 -16.20 -15.68 13.63
CA ASN A 159 -16.49 -16.85 14.48
C ASN A 159 -15.51 -18.03 14.26
N THR A 160 -14.65 -17.93 13.26
CA THR A 160 -13.64 -18.93 12.92
C THR A 160 -12.31 -18.22 12.66
N SER A 161 -11.25 -18.51 13.42
CA SER A 161 -9.95 -17.88 13.20
C SER A 161 -9.38 -18.34 11.86
N THR A 162 -9.51 -17.53 10.83
CA THR A 162 -8.68 -17.61 9.64
C THR A 162 -7.55 -16.61 9.83
N ASP A 163 -6.30 -17.04 9.67
CA ASP A 163 -5.10 -16.22 9.90
C ASP A 163 -4.99 -14.98 8.98
N PHE A 164 -5.91 -14.82 8.03
CA PHE A 164 -5.84 -13.79 6.99
C PHE A 164 -6.71 -12.57 7.25
N VAL A 165 -7.74 -12.65 8.10
CA VAL A 165 -8.64 -11.51 8.35
C VAL A 165 -8.90 -11.37 9.84
N THR A 166 -8.64 -10.17 10.37
CA THR A 166 -8.83 -9.84 11.78
C THR A 166 -10.15 -9.11 11.99
N SER A 167 -10.86 -9.44 13.07
CA SER A 167 -12.08 -8.71 13.43
C SER A 167 -11.74 -7.27 13.81
N ASN A 168 -12.60 -6.33 13.41
CA ASN A 168 -12.47 -4.91 13.70
C ASN A 168 -11.24 -4.20 13.09
N GLU A 169 -10.59 -4.82 12.10
CA GLU A 169 -9.50 -4.22 11.33
C GLU A 169 -9.86 -4.12 9.84
N TRP A 170 -9.43 -3.06 9.18
CA TRP A 170 -9.60 -2.89 7.74
C TRP A 170 -8.61 -3.78 7.00
N THR A 171 -9.12 -4.62 6.10
CA THR A 171 -8.36 -5.57 5.29
C THR A 171 -8.70 -5.36 3.82
N ASP A 172 -7.69 -5.29 2.94
CA ASP A 172 -7.94 -5.28 1.49
C ASP A 172 -8.21 -6.72 1.06
N VAL A 173 -9.29 -6.94 0.32
CA VAL A 173 -9.61 -8.22 -0.29
C VAL A 173 -9.84 -8.02 -1.77
N THR A 174 -9.05 -8.75 -2.55
CA THR A 174 -9.14 -8.73 -4.01
C THR A 174 -9.42 -10.14 -4.54
N VAL A 175 -10.40 -10.25 -5.43
CA VAL A 175 -10.71 -11.47 -6.18
C VAL A 175 -10.40 -11.22 -7.64
N VAL A 176 -9.56 -12.07 -8.22
CA VAL A 176 -9.25 -12.06 -9.65
C VAL A 176 -9.77 -13.33 -10.27
N TYR A 177 -10.47 -13.20 -11.38
CA TYR A 177 -10.76 -14.29 -12.29
C TYR A 177 -10.05 -14.04 -13.61
N ASP A 178 -9.24 -15.01 -14.04
CA ASP A 178 -8.62 -15.02 -15.35
C ASP A 178 -9.37 -16.00 -16.26
N ALA A 179 -10.10 -15.46 -17.23
CA ALA A 179 -10.88 -16.26 -18.18
C ALA A 179 -10.00 -17.01 -19.20
N THR A 180 -8.75 -16.59 -19.40
CA THR A 180 -7.80 -17.28 -20.28
C THR A 180 -7.25 -18.53 -19.62
N LEU A 181 -7.03 -18.46 -18.30
CA LEU A 181 -6.53 -19.56 -17.49
C LEU A 181 -7.64 -20.39 -16.82
N TYR A 182 -8.88 -19.89 -16.81
CA TYR A 182 -10.00 -20.43 -16.04
C TYR A 182 -9.69 -20.56 -14.54
N GLN A 183 -8.96 -19.59 -14.01
CA GLN A 183 -8.47 -19.59 -12.64
C GLN A 183 -9.06 -18.44 -11.84
N GLN A 184 -9.45 -18.73 -10.60
CA GLN A 184 -9.75 -17.71 -9.61
C GLN A 184 -8.64 -17.65 -8.57
N GLN A 185 -8.22 -16.43 -8.24
CA GLN A 185 -7.23 -16.13 -7.22
C GLN A 185 -7.80 -15.12 -6.22
N ILE A 186 -7.54 -15.33 -4.93
CA ILE A 186 -7.92 -14.40 -3.87
C ILE A 186 -6.64 -13.84 -3.27
N TYR A 187 -6.63 -12.53 -3.05
CA TYR A 187 -5.57 -11.80 -2.39
C TYR A 187 -6.13 -11.13 -1.14
N VAL A 188 -5.33 -11.15 -0.08
CA VAL A 188 -5.60 -10.43 1.16
C VAL A 188 -4.40 -9.54 1.43
N ASP A 189 -4.64 -8.24 1.56
CA ASP A 189 -3.59 -7.21 1.71
C ASP A 189 -2.51 -7.29 0.64
N GLY A 190 -2.93 -7.54 -0.59
CA GLY A 190 -2.01 -7.68 -1.73
C GLY A 190 -1.28 -9.02 -1.81
N VAL A 191 -1.46 -9.93 -0.84
CA VAL A 191 -0.79 -11.24 -0.78
C VAL A 191 -1.75 -12.32 -1.27
N SER A 192 -1.29 -13.12 -2.23
CA SER A 192 -2.07 -14.22 -2.80
C SER A 192 -2.29 -15.33 -1.77
N LEU A 193 -3.53 -15.77 -1.60
CA LEU A 193 -3.86 -16.99 -0.83
C LEU A 193 -3.53 -18.24 -1.66
N SER A 194 -3.05 -19.31 -1.03
CA SER A 194 -2.50 -20.49 -1.72
C SER A 194 -3.52 -21.34 -2.50
N SER A 195 -4.83 -21.06 -2.40
CA SER A 195 -5.85 -21.82 -3.12
C SER A 195 -6.27 -21.10 -4.42
N THR A 196 -5.62 -21.43 -5.52
CA THR A 196 -6.21 -21.23 -6.85
C THR A 196 -7.42 -22.15 -6.97
N ILE A 197 -8.62 -21.58 -7.03
CA ILE A 197 -9.83 -22.39 -7.24
C ILE A 197 -9.95 -22.62 -8.75
N ILE A 198 -9.76 -23.86 -9.18
CA ILE A 198 -9.89 -24.30 -10.58
C ILE A 198 -11.31 -24.85 -10.78
N GLY A 199 -12.15 -24.16 -11.56
CA GLY A 199 -13.45 -24.71 -11.97
C GLY A 199 -14.54 -23.68 -12.26
N ARG A 200 -15.45 -24.01 -13.19
CA ARG A 200 -16.63 -23.20 -13.55
C ARG A 200 -17.79 -23.28 -12.54
N THR A 201 -17.66 -24.07 -11.49
CA THR A 201 -18.76 -24.47 -10.59
C THR A 201 -18.34 -24.57 -9.13
N SER A 202 -17.46 -23.69 -8.66
CA SER A 202 -17.32 -23.47 -7.22
C SER A 202 -18.06 -22.18 -6.88
N SER A 203 -19.33 -22.30 -6.51
CA SER A 203 -19.96 -21.25 -5.73
C SER A 203 -19.11 -21.05 -4.48
N LEU A 204 -18.48 -19.89 -4.32
CA LEU A 204 -18.12 -19.36 -3.01
C LEU A 204 -19.42 -19.05 -2.26
N ALA A 205 -20.13 -20.11 -1.90
CA ALA A 205 -21.29 -20.12 -1.04
C ALA A 205 -20.94 -21.04 0.11
N TYR A 206 -20.27 -20.49 1.12
CA TYR A 206 -20.21 -21.11 2.42
C TYR A 206 -20.67 -20.10 3.45
N GLY A 207 -21.96 -20.25 3.82
CA GLY A 207 -22.63 -19.51 4.87
C GLY A 207 -23.97 -18.94 4.41
N THR A 208 -25.07 -19.41 4.98
CA THR A 208 -26.38 -18.71 4.99
C THR A 208 -26.37 -17.45 5.88
N ALA A 209 -25.19 -17.03 6.31
CA ALA A 209 -24.98 -15.93 7.23
C ALA A 209 -24.65 -14.65 6.46
N TYR A 210 -25.42 -13.59 6.74
CA TYR A 210 -25.14 -12.26 6.22
C TYR A 210 -23.84 -11.71 6.82
N PHE A 211 -23.05 -11.00 6.01
CA PHE A 211 -21.86 -10.31 6.49
C PHE A 211 -22.23 -9.30 7.60
N GLN A 212 -21.52 -9.39 8.72
CA GLN A 212 -21.57 -8.42 9.80
C GLN A 212 -20.29 -7.61 9.79
N GLY A 213 -20.37 -6.32 9.47
CA GLY A 213 -19.19 -5.48 9.43
C GLY A 213 -19.39 -4.26 8.56
N ARG A 214 -18.28 -3.78 8.00
CA ARG A 214 -18.24 -2.62 7.13
C ARG A 214 -17.52 -2.94 5.84
N ILE A 215 -17.93 -2.26 4.77
CA ILE A 215 -17.31 -2.30 3.46
C ILE A 215 -16.99 -0.86 3.06
N ASP A 216 -15.88 -0.68 2.37
CA ASP A 216 -15.44 0.62 1.87
C ASP A 216 -14.70 0.42 0.54
N HIS A 217 -14.73 1.43 -0.33
CA HIS A 217 -13.99 1.47 -1.60
C HIS A 217 -14.09 0.17 -2.42
N PHE A 218 -15.32 -0.25 -2.75
CA PHE A 218 -15.55 -1.44 -3.58
C PHE A 218 -15.43 -1.11 -5.07
N THR A 219 -14.56 -1.82 -5.77
CA THR A 219 -14.34 -1.65 -7.21
C THR A 219 -14.62 -2.93 -7.98
N ILE A 220 -15.15 -2.75 -9.19
CA ILE A 220 -15.33 -3.78 -10.20
C ILE A 220 -14.54 -3.37 -11.43
N THR A 221 -13.66 -4.24 -11.90
CA THR A 221 -12.92 -4.10 -13.16
C THR A 221 -13.29 -5.27 -14.07
N ALA A 222 -14.12 -5.03 -15.08
CA ALA A 222 -14.45 -6.01 -16.12
C ALA A 222 -13.39 -6.03 -17.23
N GLY A 223 -13.17 -7.20 -17.85
CA GLY A 223 -12.23 -7.39 -18.95
C GLY A 223 -10.76 -7.52 -18.55
N VAL A 224 -10.40 -7.40 -17.26
CA VAL A 224 -9.00 -7.39 -16.79
C VAL A 224 -8.80 -8.31 -15.59
N ALA A 225 -7.87 -9.26 -15.74
CA ALA A 225 -7.25 -9.96 -14.61
C ALA A 225 -6.00 -9.19 -14.17
N ARG A 226 -6.06 -8.49 -13.03
CA ARG A 226 -4.89 -7.77 -12.51
C ARG A 226 -3.82 -8.78 -12.06
N SER A 227 -2.56 -8.43 -12.31
CA SER A 227 -1.40 -9.22 -11.84
C SER A 227 -1.21 -9.10 -10.33
N SER A 228 -0.52 -10.07 -9.72
CA SER A 228 -0.16 -10.04 -8.30
C SER A 228 0.59 -8.76 -7.90
N CYS A 229 1.47 -8.26 -8.77
CA CYS A 229 2.16 -7.00 -8.53
C CYS A 229 1.16 -5.84 -8.44
N GLN A 230 0.27 -5.69 -9.45
CA GLN A 230 -0.70 -4.59 -9.47
C GLN A 230 -1.59 -4.61 -8.22
N ILE A 231 -2.03 -5.79 -7.78
CA ILE A 231 -2.87 -5.94 -6.60
C ILE A 231 -2.08 -5.59 -5.33
N SER A 232 -0.83 -6.06 -5.22
CA SER A 232 0.05 -5.68 -4.11
C SER A 232 0.31 -4.18 -4.06
N ASN A 233 0.48 -3.54 -5.22
CA ASN A 233 0.61 -2.09 -5.30
C ASN A 233 -0.69 -1.39 -4.90
N ASP A 234 -1.85 -1.82 -5.40
CA ASP A 234 -3.14 -1.18 -5.09
C ASP A 234 -3.53 -1.32 -3.62
N ALA A 235 -3.25 -2.48 -3.01
CA ALA A 235 -3.50 -2.72 -1.59
C ALA A 235 -2.56 -1.91 -0.67
N SER A 236 -1.43 -1.43 -1.20
CA SER A 236 -0.40 -0.77 -0.39
C SER A 236 -0.13 0.68 -0.70
N LEU A 237 -0.39 1.14 -1.92
CA LEU A 237 -0.29 2.54 -2.32
C LEU A 237 -1.46 3.29 -1.70
N ILE A 238 -1.13 4.21 -0.81
CA ILE A 238 -2.09 5.00 -0.08
C ILE A 238 -2.50 6.20 -0.91
N VAL A 239 -1.52 6.94 -1.45
CA VAL A 239 -1.73 8.13 -2.26
C VAL A 239 -0.62 8.24 -3.30
N TYR A 240 -0.96 8.79 -4.45
CA TYR A 240 -0.04 9.21 -5.48
C TYR A 240 -0.49 10.55 -6.06
N TYR A 241 0.32 11.59 -5.86
CA TYR A 241 0.13 12.90 -6.47
C TYR A 241 1.26 13.16 -7.49
N PRO A 242 0.99 13.03 -8.79
CA PRO A 242 1.94 13.43 -9.82
C PRO A 242 2.03 14.94 -9.98
N PHE A 243 1.03 15.71 -9.51
CA PHE A 243 0.94 17.15 -9.78
C PHE A 243 0.89 17.54 -11.26
N ASP A 244 0.60 16.56 -12.13
CA ASP A 244 0.31 16.69 -13.56
C ASP A 244 -1.10 17.22 -13.84
N THR A 245 -1.43 18.45 -13.42
CA THR A 245 -2.78 18.99 -13.69
C THR A 245 -2.84 20.48 -13.99
N THR A 246 -3.89 20.86 -14.71
CA THR A 246 -4.35 22.24 -14.87
C THR A 246 -5.42 22.63 -13.82
N GLY A 247 -5.37 22.08 -12.60
CA GLY A 247 -6.18 22.60 -11.48
C GLY A 247 -6.89 21.62 -10.53
N THR A 248 -6.57 20.33 -10.52
CA THR A 248 -7.21 19.37 -9.59
C THR A 248 -6.15 18.46 -9.00
N TYR A 249 -5.64 18.75 -7.79
CA TYR A 249 -4.56 18.00 -7.13
C TYR A 249 -5.00 16.57 -6.75
N ASN A 250 -5.23 15.75 -7.76
CA ASN A 250 -5.89 14.48 -7.68
C ASN A 250 -4.93 13.41 -7.16
N ASP A 251 -5.47 12.54 -6.33
CA ASP A 251 -4.82 11.29 -5.97
C ASP A 251 -5.08 10.24 -7.06
N TYR A 252 -4.01 9.71 -7.66
CA TYR A 252 -4.05 8.69 -8.70
C TYR A 252 -3.97 7.26 -8.14
N SER A 253 -3.99 7.10 -6.81
CA SER A 253 -4.21 5.82 -6.17
C SER A 253 -5.68 5.37 -6.25
N VAL A 254 -5.97 4.15 -5.78
CA VAL A 254 -7.34 3.63 -5.69
C VAL A 254 -8.17 4.30 -4.58
N ASN A 255 -7.54 5.13 -3.74
CA ASN A 255 -8.16 5.75 -2.57
C ASN A 255 -8.77 7.13 -2.87
N LEU A 256 -8.47 7.73 -4.04
CA LEU A 256 -9.03 9.00 -4.52
C LEU A 256 -9.03 10.13 -3.48
N CYS A 257 -7.96 10.15 -2.70
CA CYS A 257 -7.67 11.05 -1.62
C CYS A 257 -7.22 12.44 -2.10
N ASN A 258 -8.01 13.08 -2.94
CA ASN A 258 -7.63 14.34 -3.58
C ASN A 258 -7.22 15.39 -2.54
N GLY A 259 -6.10 16.06 -2.80
CA GLY A 259 -5.62 17.14 -1.95
C GLY A 259 -6.09 18.51 -2.42
N TYR A 260 -5.68 19.51 -1.67
CA TYR A 260 -5.81 20.90 -2.06
C TYR A 260 -4.48 21.62 -1.83
N ALA A 261 -4.28 22.75 -2.48
CA ALA A 261 -3.08 23.56 -2.29
C ALA A 261 -3.43 25.04 -2.19
N TYR A 262 -2.55 25.78 -1.53
CA TYR A 262 -2.69 27.21 -1.31
C TYR A 262 -1.39 27.92 -1.66
N SER A 263 -1.48 29.03 -2.39
CA SER A 263 -0.31 29.84 -2.82
C SER A 263 0.76 29.01 -3.55
N THR A 264 0.35 27.98 -4.29
CA THR A 264 1.23 27.16 -5.13
C THR A 264 0.98 27.46 -6.60
N THR A 265 1.92 27.06 -7.46
CA THR A 265 1.75 27.09 -8.91
C THR A 265 2.11 25.73 -9.50
N ILE A 266 1.55 25.40 -10.67
CA ILE A 266 2.00 24.24 -11.43
C ILE A 266 3.00 24.70 -12.47
N ILE A 267 4.18 24.07 -12.51
CA ILE A 267 5.22 24.34 -13.51
C ILE A 267 5.25 23.24 -14.55
N SER A 268 5.55 23.57 -15.80
CA SER A 268 5.64 22.61 -16.91
C SER A 268 6.97 21.86 -16.97
N SER A 269 7.92 22.20 -16.11
CA SER A 269 9.24 21.56 -16.02
C SER A 269 9.31 20.69 -14.77
N GLY A 270 8.37 19.74 -14.65
CA GLY A 270 8.41 18.71 -13.62
C GLY A 270 9.57 17.76 -13.81
N ARG A 271 9.74 16.83 -12.86
CA ARG A 271 10.60 15.67 -13.08
C ARG A 271 9.96 14.76 -14.13
N VAL A 272 8.65 14.55 -14.01
CA VAL A 272 7.79 13.88 -14.97
C VAL A 272 6.71 14.88 -15.36
N ASN A 273 6.65 15.29 -16.62
CA ASN A 273 5.68 16.29 -17.10
C ASN A 273 5.66 17.59 -16.28
N GLN A 274 4.71 17.78 -15.36
CA GLN A 274 4.51 18.99 -14.55
C GLN A 274 4.91 18.76 -13.08
N ALA A 275 4.97 19.83 -12.29
CA ALA A 275 5.21 19.71 -10.85
C ALA A 275 4.52 20.82 -10.07
N ILE A 276 4.29 20.59 -8.78
CA ILE A 276 3.82 21.63 -7.86
C ILE A 276 5.01 22.46 -7.36
N SER A 277 4.88 23.79 -7.43
CA SER A 277 5.90 24.74 -7.00
C SER A 277 5.40 25.60 -5.84
N PHE A 278 6.24 25.73 -4.82
CA PHE A 278 6.04 26.47 -3.59
C PHE A 278 6.85 27.76 -3.65
N THR A 279 6.17 28.90 -3.77
CA THR A 279 6.78 30.18 -4.16
C THR A 279 6.77 31.23 -3.05
N SER A 280 6.16 30.95 -1.90
CA SER A 280 5.96 31.90 -0.81
C SER A 280 5.98 31.23 0.56
N SER A 281 6.07 32.04 1.63
CA SER A 281 6.04 31.54 3.01
C SER A 281 4.71 30.91 3.42
N THR A 282 3.65 31.12 2.64
CA THR A 282 2.32 30.54 2.85
C THR A 282 2.00 29.41 1.88
N SER A 283 2.92 29.05 0.98
CA SER A 283 2.70 27.96 0.02
C SER A 283 2.62 26.61 0.73
N TYR A 284 1.59 25.82 0.45
CA TYR A 284 1.49 24.43 0.90
C TYR A 284 0.53 23.61 0.03
N PHE A 285 0.67 22.30 0.09
CA PHE A 285 -0.31 21.31 -0.37
C PHE A 285 -0.70 20.45 0.82
N GLU A 286 -1.97 20.07 0.95
CA GLU A 286 -2.47 19.24 2.04
C GLU A 286 -3.47 18.19 1.56
N SER A 287 -3.42 17.01 2.16
CA SER A 287 -4.45 15.98 2.04
C SER A 287 -4.63 15.23 3.36
N GLN A 288 -5.86 14.77 3.63
CA GLN A 288 -6.20 14.00 4.83
C GLN A 288 -6.30 12.50 4.53
N CYS A 289 -5.18 11.91 4.09
CA CYS A 289 -5.16 10.52 3.67
C CYS A 289 -3.95 9.72 4.14
N PHE A 290 -3.19 10.23 5.11
CA PHE A 290 -2.25 9.36 5.79
C PHE A 290 -3.08 8.36 6.60
N PRO A 291 -3.08 7.08 6.20
CA PRO A 291 -4.00 6.13 6.75
C PRO A 291 -3.58 5.85 8.18
N ARG A 292 -4.54 5.32 8.94
CA ARG A 292 -4.21 4.66 10.18
C ARG A 292 -3.18 3.57 9.85
N MET A 293 -1.97 3.64 10.38
CA MET A 293 -1.14 2.46 10.33
C MET A 293 -1.75 1.39 11.24
N ARG A 294 -1.86 0.18 10.69
CA ARG A 294 -2.39 -1.01 11.32
C ARG A 294 -1.46 -1.45 12.45
N GLY A 295 -1.78 -1.03 13.66
CA GLY A 295 -1.03 -1.40 14.87
C GLY A 295 0.36 -0.77 14.94
N ASN A 296 1.11 -1.17 15.97
CA ASN A 296 2.39 -0.57 16.36
C ASN A 296 3.59 -1.06 15.53
N GLU A 297 3.35 -1.82 14.45
CA GLU A 297 4.40 -2.56 13.71
C GLU A 297 4.25 -2.48 12.18
N GLN A 298 3.30 -1.69 11.66
CA GLN A 298 3.17 -1.56 10.21
C GLN A 298 4.36 -0.78 9.63
N SER A 299 5.00 -1.38 8.64
CA SER A 299 6.02 -0.72 7.84
C SER A 299 5.38 0.35 6.95
N PHE A 300 6.06 1.44 6.66
CA PHE A 300 5.57 2.44 5.71
C PHE A 300 6.71 2.95 4.85
N SER A 301 6.37 3.52 3.71
CA SER A 301 7.34 4.22 2.86
C SER A 301 6.70 5.44 2.23
N PHE A 302 7.49 6.45 1.90
CA PHE A 302 7.07 7.47 0.94
C PHE A 302 8.22 7.84 0.02
N SER A 303 7.88 8.37 -1.15
CA SER A 303 8.84 8.85 -2.13
C SER A 303 8.36 10.14 -2.77
N LEU A 304 9.29 11.00 -3.15
CA LEU A 304 9.03 12.23 -3.89
C LEU A 304 10.28 12.63 -4.66
N TRP A 305 10.07 13.38 -5.74
CA TRP A 305 11.11 14.17 -6.37
C TRP A 305 11.05 15.60 -5.81
N VAL A 306 12.21 16.17 -5.50
CA VAL A 306 12.32 17.56 -5.00
C VAL A 306 13.32 18.36 -5.81
N ASN A 307 13.02 19.64 -6.02
CA ASN A 307 13.91 20.61 -6.65
C ASN A 307 13.93 21.89 -5.79
N PRO A 308 14.82 21.98 -4.78
CA PRO A 308 14.90 23.13 -3.88
C PRO A 308 15.52 24.35 -4.56
N ASN A 309 14.98 25.55 -4.32
CA ASN A 309 15.66 26.80 -4.71
C ASN A 309 16.85 27.12 -3.79
N SER A 310 16.80 26.63 -2.55
CA SER A 310 17.86 26.71 -1.55
C SER A 310 17.71 25.53 -0.59
N THR A 311 18.82 25.00 -0.11
CA THR A 311 18.82 24.00 0.96
C THR A 311 19.26 24.59 2.31
N THR A 312 19.98 25.71 2.32
CA THR A 312 20.56 26.31 3.55
C THR A 312 19.65 27.31 4.25
N SER A 313 18.36 27.31 3.94
CA SER A 313 17.36 28.18 4.59
C SER A 313 16.37 27.38 5.43
N GLY A 314 16.58 26.07 5.57
CA GLY A 314 15.59 25.16 6.13
C GLY A 314 14.43 24.91 5.17
N GLY A 315 13.30 24.48 5.72
CA GLY A 315 12.07 24.22 4.98
C GLY A 315 11.58 22.79 5.20
N THR A 316 10.28 22.69 5.47
CA THR A 316 9.57 21.43 5.65
C THR A 316 9.16 20.88 4.29
N LEU A 317 9.57 19.65 3.98
CA LEU A 317 9.17 18.96 2.76
C LEU A 317 7.89 18.16 2.97
N VAL A 318 7.83 17.39 4.07
CA VAL A 318 6.69 16.55 4.43
C VAL A 318 6.41 16.73 5.92
N HIS A 319 5.21 17.20 6.24
CA HIS A 319 4.70 17.42 7.59
C HIS A 319 3.54 16.48 7.88
N LEU A 320 3.42 16.03 9.12
CA LEU A 320 2.32 15.19 9.58
C LEU A 320 1.63 15.84 10.78
N SER A 321 0.30 15.89 10.78
CA SER A 321 -0.49 16.43 11.87
C SER A 321 -1.82 15.73 12.10
N THR A 322 -2.33 15.79 13.34
CA THR A 322 -3.67 15.29 13.67
C THR A 322 -4.81 16.16 13.13
N ASN A 323 -4.55 17.44 12.92
CA ASN A 323 -5.52 18.41 12.41
C ASN A 323 -4.90 19.22 11.27
N SER A 324 -5.73 19.69 10.34
CA SER A 324 -5.29 20.47 9.16
C SER A 324 -4.44 21.67 9.54
N ASN A 325 -4.80 22.40 10.59
CA ASN A 325 -4.06 23.57 11.05
C ASN A 325 -2.78 23.28 11.86
N ALA A 326 -2.31 22.03 11.88
CA ALA A 326 -1.22 21.54 12.72
C ALA A 326 -1.47 21.72 14.25
N ASN A 327 -2.72 21.90 14.68
CA ASN A 327 -3.08 21.78 16.09
C ASN A 327 -3.05 20.31 16.54
N GLY A 328 -2.74 20.06 17.80
CA GLY A 328 -2.58 18.71 18.35
C GLY A 328 -1.18 18.14 18.12
N THR A 329 -1.10 16.84 17.82
CA THR A 329 0.18 16.16 17.61
C THR A 329 0.66 16.39 16.19
N CYS A 330 1.83 17.00 16.04
CA CYS A 330 2.45 17.29 14.75
C CYS A 330 3.98 17.13 14.80
N TYR A 331 4.59 16.81 13.67
CA TYR A 331 6.05 16.78 13.46
C TYR A 331 6.38 16.73 11.95
N ASP A 332 7.62 17.07 11.60
CA ASP A 332 8.08 16.97 10.21
C ASP A 332 8.64 15.58 9.93
N LEU A 333 8.04 14.86 8.97
CA LEU A 333 8.57 13.58 8.49
C LEU A 333 9.87 13.78 7.70
N LEU A 334 9.97 14.88 6.95
CA LEU A 334 11.15 15.24 6.16
C LEU A 334 11.32 16.76 6.14
N VAL A 335 12.50 17.25 6.54
CA VAL A 335 12.79 18.67 6.72
C VAL A 335 14.28 18.97 6.50
N PHE A 336 14.60 20.18 6.04
CA PHE A 336 15.98 20.65 5.96
C PHE A 336 16.46 21.27 7.29
N THR A 337 17.75 21.08 7.59
CA THR A 337 18.44 21.95 8.55
C THR A 337 18.75 23.30 7.91
N SER A 338 19.13 24.30 8.73
CA SER A 338 19.66 25.58 8.23
C SER A 338 20.99 25.43 7.47
N THR A 339 21.64 24.26 7.55
CA THR A 339 22.88 23.93 6.83
C THR A 339 22.65 23.03 5.62
N GLY A 340 21.39 22.70 5.29
CA GLY A 340 21.02 21.96 4.09
C GLY A 340 21.00 20.44 4.21
N TYR A 341 21.26 19.88 5.39
CA TYR A 341 21.11 18.44 5.59
C TYR A 341 19.62 18.07 5.61
N LEU A 342 19.28 16.96 4.94
CA LEU A 342 17.96 16.35 5.07
C LEU A 342 17.84 15.62 6.40
N ILE A 343 16.79 15.90 7.16
CA ILE A 343 16.45 15.17 8.37
C ILE A 343 15.14 14.43 8.12
N CYS A 344 15.14 13.11 8.30
CA CYS A 344 13.90 12.35 8.39
C CYS A 344 13.59 12.09 9.87
N GLN A 345 12.35 12.36 10.28
CA GLN A 345 11.90 12.11 11.65
C GLN A 345 10.73 11.14 11.69
N TRP A 346 10.59 10.45 12.81
CA TRP A 346 9.46 9.56 13.08
C TRP A 346 9.18 9.53 14.57
N MET A 347 7.91 9.34 14.93
CA MET A 347 7.50 9.27 16.32
C MET A 347 7.71 7.86 16.88
N THR A 348 8.38 7.74 18.02
CA THR A 348 8.65 6.43 18.66
C THR A 348 7.69 6.16 19.81
N THR A 349 7.34 7.19 20.56
CA THR A 349 6.28 7.22 21.57
C THR A 349 5.70 8.63 21.60
N THR A 350 4.57 8.89 22.25
CA THR A 350 4.18 10.28 22.55
C THR A 350 4.83 10.69 23.87
N PRO A 351 5.59 11.81 23.94
CA PRO A 351 5.85 12.82 22.91
C PRO A 351 7.23 12.69 22.21
N SER A 352 7.84 11.50 22.19
CA SER A 352 9.20 11.28 21.69
C SER A 352 9.28 11.11 20.18
N VAL A 353 10.05 11.99 19.53
CA VAL A 353 10.42 11.89 18.10
C VAL A 353 11.89 11.51 17.97
N SER A 354 12.19 10.63 17.03
CA SER A 354 13.56 10.25 16.65
C SER A 354 13.87 10.79 15.26
N SER A 355 15.15 10.90 14.95
CA SER A 355 15.61 11.52 13.69
C SER A 355 16.86 10.84 13.16
N ALA A 356 17.01 10.79 11.84
CA ALA A 356 18.23 10.41 11.15
C ALA A 356 18.63 11.52 10.17
N GLN A 357 19.93 11.82 10.14
CA GLN A 357 20.49 12.84 9.27
C GLN A 357 21.00 12.20 7.97
N GLY A 358 20.42 12.64 6.87
CA GLY A 358 20.84 12.37 5.51
C GLY A 358 21.87 13.38 4.99
N PRO A 359 22.13 13.38 3.68
CA PRO A 359 23.11 14.25 3.06
C PRO A 359 22.51 15.63 2.75
N VAL A 360 23.39 16.54 2.31
CA VAL A 360 22.98 17.77 1.61
C VAL A 360 22.70 17.41 0.16
N ILE A 361 21.55 17.86 -0.38
CA ILE A 361 21.20 17.69 -1.79
C ILE A 361 21.45 18.99 -2.57
N PRO A 362 21.70 18.94 -3.89
CA PRO A 362 21.90 20.14 -4.71
C PRO A 362 20.62 20.98 -4.83
N ALA A 363 20.79 22.31 -4.79
CA ALA A 363 19.75 23.24 -5.20
C ALA A 363 19.57 23.22 -6.73
N TYR A 364 18.38 23.62 -7.19
CA TYR A 364 18.00 23.73 -8.60
C TYR A 364 18.14 22.43 -9.41
N THR A 365 18.13 21.29 -8.72
CA THR A 365 18.32 19.96 -9.32
C THR A 365 17.28 18.99 -8.76
N TRP A 366 16.54 18.34 -9.64
CA TRP A 366 15.63 17.26 -9.25
C TRP A 366 16.39 16.12 -8.57
N THR A 367 16.02 15.83 -7.32
CA THR A 367 16.58 14.75 -6.51
C THR A 367 15.44 13.87 -6.01
N HIS A 368 15.52 12.57 -6.26
CA HIS A 368 14.56 11.62 -5.71
C HIS A 368 14.91 11.31 -4.27
N ILE A 369 13.93 11.40 -3.38
CA ILE A 369 14.04 11.05 -1.97
C ILE A 369 13.01 9.97 -1.67
N ALA A 370 13.45 8.89 -1.02
CA ALA A 370 12.53 7.93 -0.41
C ALA A 370 12.88 7.70 1.05
N VAL A 371 11.85 7.62 1.88
CA VAL A 371 11.94 7.25 3.30
C VAL A 371 11.21 5.95 3.48
N VAL A 372 11.85 4.99 4.14
CA VAL A 372 11.34 3.65 4.35
C VAL A 372 11.49 3.28 5.81
N TYR A 373 10.41 2.82 6.42
CA TYR A 373 10.37 2.33 7.79
C TYR A 373 9.97 0.86 7.83
N SER A 374 10.61 0.11 8.72
CA SER A 374 10.06 -1.13 9.27
C SER A 374 10.45 -1.30 10.72
N SER A 375 9.68 -2.08 11.47
CA SER A 375 9.97 -2.40 12.87
C SER A 375 11.33 -3.09 13.04
N THR A 376 11.81 -3.81 12.02
CA THR A 376 13.11 -4.50 12.03
C THR A 376 14.28 -3.56 11.73
N ASN A 377 14.13 -2.64 10.77
CA ASN A 377 15.24 -1.85 10.24
C ASN A 377 15.22 -0.38 10.66
N GLY A 378 14.20 0.05 11.41
CA GLY A 378 13.97 1.46 11.70
C GLY A 378 13.72 2.26 10.42
N VAL A 379 14.02 3.57 10.48
CA VAL A 379 13.87 4.47 9.34
C VAL A 379 15.14 4.49 8.50
N ARG A 380 14.98 4.46 7.18
CA ARG A 380 16.04 4.52 6.18
C ARG A 380 15.71 5.57 5.13
N LEU A 381 16.73 6.34 4.75
CA LEU A 381 16.65 7.37 3.73
C LEU A 381 17.42 6.91 2.48
N PHE A 382 16.81 7.14 1.32
CA PHE A 382 17.38 6.85 0.02
C PHE A 382 17.38 8.11 -0.83
N ILE A 383 18.47 8.33 -1.55
CA ILE A 383 18.67 9.48 -2.45
C ILE A 383 18.99 8.94 -3.84
N ASN A 384 18.23 9.37 -4.85
CA ASN A 384 18.39 8.92 -6.24
C ASN A 384 18.45 7.38 -6.38
N GLY A 385 17.59 6.69 -5.64
CA GLY A 385 17.49 5.22 -5.69
C GLY A 385 18.50 4.49 -4.82
N GLN A 386 19.47 5.20 -4.22
CA GLN A 386 20.56 4.62 -3.44
C GLN A 386 20.35 4.82 -1.94
N PHE A 387 20.69 3.81 -1.15
CA PHE A 387 20.68 3.93 0.32
C PHE A 387 21.64 5.03 0.76
N SER A 388 21.19 5.89 1.68
CA SER A 388 21.99 7.01 2.18
C SER A 388 22.27 6.91 3.68
N THR A 389 21.24 6.77 4.50
CA THR A 389 21.38 6.73 5.96
C THR A 389 20.25 5.93 6.59
N SER A 390 20.42 5.56 7.86
CA SER A 390 19.39 4.93 8.68
C SER A 390 19.39 5.48 10.10
N SER A 391 18.31 5.22 10.82
CA SER A 391 18.28 5.40 12.28
C SER A 391 19.33 4.52 12.96
N SER A 392 19.82 4.96 14.10
CA SER A 392 20.82 4.23 14.90
C SER A 392 20.24 3.01 15.64
N TYR A 393 18.92 2.94 15.78
CA TYR A 393 18.20 1.78 16.29
C TYR A 393 16.83 1.66 15.64
N ALA A 394 16.30 0.45 15.59
CA ALA A 394 14.91 0.21 15.20
C ALA A 394 14.02 0.49 16.42
N ALA A 395 13.07 1.40 16.24
CA ALA A 395 12.05 1.71 17.23
C ALA A 395 10.67 1.44 16.63
N SER A 396 9.70 1.06 17.48
CA SER A 396 8.30 1.06 17.06
C SER A 396 7.91 2.46 16.59
N LEU A 397 7.12 2.51 15.52
CA LEU A 397 6.51 3.75 15.07
C LEU A 397 5.19 3.91 15.80
N TYR A 398 5.10 4.96 16.60
CA TYR A 398 3.88 5.35 17.24
C TYR A 398 3.16 6.36 16.36
N LEU A 399 1.99 6.00 15.85
CA LEU A 399 1.07 6.98 15.30
C LEU A 399 -0.09 7.16 16.26
N TYR A 400 -0.51 8.41 16.39
CA TYR A 400 -1.65 8.74 17.22
C TYR A 400 -2.88 7.96 16.73
N ASN A 401 -3.57 7.28 17.65
CA ASN A 401 -4.80 6.56 17.33
C ASN A 401 -5.93 7.56 17.10
N SER A 402 -5.98 8.16 15.92
CA SER A 402 -7.11 8.95 15.47
C SER A 402 -8.14 8.03 14.80
N ASN A 403 -9.42 8.26 15.11
CA ASN A 403 -10.53 7.65 14.38
C ASN A 403 -10.68 8.18 12.94
N VAL A 404 -9.72 8.96 12.45
CA VAL A 404 -9.70 9.58 11.12
C VAL A 404 -8.26 9.54 10.58
N PRO A 405 -8.04 9.52 9.25
CA PRO A 405 -6.71 9.67 8.68
C PRO A 405 -6.02 10.96 9.15
N LEU A 406 -4.68 10.93 9.25
CA LEU A 406 -3.88 12.11 9.59
C LEU A 406 -3.69 13.00 8.35
N TYR A 407 -3.38 14.27 8.58
CA TYR A 407 -3.08 15.23 7.55
C TYR A 407 -1.60 15.14 7.16
N ILE A 408 -1.34 15.06 5.86
CA ILE A 408 -0.01 15.30 5.28
C ILE A 408 -0.02 16.68 4.67
N THR A 409 0.93 17.52 5.07
CA THR A 409 1.20 18.80 4.41
C THR A 409 2.57 18.75 3.72
N LEU A 410 2.62 19.20 2.48
CA LEU A 410 3.87 19.38 1.72
C LEU A 410 4.23 20.86 1.64
N GLY A 411 5.53 21.12 1.71
CA GLY A 411 6.11 22.44 1.48
C GLY A 411 5.95 23.44 2.64
N ASN A 412 5.31 23.04 3.74
CA ASN A 412 5.16 23.85 4.95
C ASN A 412 4.84 22.99 6.17
N GLN A 413 4.97 23.57 7.37
CA GLN A 413 4.64 22.94 8.65
C GLN A 413 3.22 23.29 9.15
N SER A 414 2.50 24.19 8.47
CA SER A 414 1.08 24.47 8.73
C SER A 414 0.46 25.31 7.61
N PRO A 415 -0.84 25.15 7.33
CA PRO A 415 -1.59 26.03 6.44
C PRO A 415 -1.75 27.46 6.97
N LEU A 416 -1.39 27.74 8.23
CA LEU A 416 -1.42 29.09 8.83
C LEU A 416 -0.21 29.96 8.46
N GLY A 417 0.75 29.44 7.68
CA GLY A 417 1.99 30.13 7.35
C GLY A 417 2.94 30.29 8.55
N SER A 418 4.07 30.97 8.33
CA SER A 418 5.16 31.13 9.31
C SER A 418 4.85 31.98 10.56
N SER A 419 3.60 32.45 10.73
CA SER A 419 3.25 33.51 11.70
C SER A 419 2.61 33.03 13.00
N ALA A 420 2.22 31.75 13.13
CA ALA A 420 1.78 31.19 14.41
C ALA A 420 2.90 30.34 15.01
N PRO A 421 3.34 30.57 16.27
CA PRO A 421 4.28 29.66 16.92
C PRO A 421 3.60 28.30 17.09
N LEU A 422 4.01 27.33 16.27
CA LEU A 422 3.57 25.95 16.35
C LEU A 422 4.53 25.19 17.26
N SER A 423 3.98 24.49 18.25
CA SER A 423 4.74 23.61 19.14
C SER A 423 4.69 22.18 18.62
N CYS A 424 5.23 21.94 17.43
CA CYS A 424 5.36 20.58 16.90
C CYS A 424 6.53 19.84 17.57
N LEU A 425 6.39 18.52 17.66
CA LEU A 425 7.42 17.66 18.22
C LEU A 425 8.61 17.59 17.24
N SER A 426 9.81 17.45 17.78
CA SER A 426 11.03 17.29 16.99
C SER A 426 11.99 16.33 17.69
N GLY A 427 12.82 15.66 16.88
CA GLY A 427 13.90 14.82 17.38
C GLY A 427 15.07 15.62 17.93
N SER A 428 16.09 14.92 18.42
CA SER A 428 17.29 15.55 19.03
C SER A 428 18.17 16.30 18.02
N ILE A 429 18.05 16.01 16.73
CA ILE A 429 18.78 16.73 15.68
C ILE A 429 18.05 18.04 15.38
N SER A 430 18.76 19.17 15.47
CA SER A 430 18.20 20.49 15.20
C SER A 430 17.72 20.61 13.75
N ILE A 431 16.44 20.92 13.58
CA ILE A 431 15.77 21.13 12.30
C ILE A 431 15.43 22.61 12.10
N SER A 432 15.14 23.00 10.86
CA SER A 432 14.67 24.35 10.52
C SER A 432 13.34 24.26 9.79
N SER A 433 12.29 23.92 10.55
CA SER A 433 10.91 23.80 10.05
C SER A 433 10.37 25.13 9.50
N GLY A 434 9.53 25.06 8.48
CA GLY A 434 8.95 26.24 7.85
C GLY A 434 8.64 26.05 6.38
N SER A 435 8.45 27.17 5.67
CA SER A 435 8.16 27.15 4.25
C SER A 435 9.34 26.62 3.44
N PHE A 436 9.07 25.64 2.59
CA PHE A 436 9.98 25.21 1.54
C PHE A 436 9.76 26.05 0.29
N LEU A 437 10.87 26.49 -0.32
CA LEU A 437 10.86 27.19 -1.61
C LEU A 437 11.51 26.28 -2.67
N GLY A 438 10.72 25.89 -3.66
CA GLY A 438 11.15 24.92 -4.67
C GLY A 438 9.95 24.19 -5.24
N SER A 439 10.21 23.03 -5.85
CA SER A 439 9.15 22.21 -6.45
C SER A 439 9.20 20.77 -5.95
N ILE A 440 8.04 20.15 -5.86
CA ILE A 440 7.87 18.73 -5.53
C ILE A 440 7.12 18.07 -6.69
N ASP A 441 7.48 16.83 -6.97
CA ASP A 441 6.85 16.03 -8.00
C ASP A 441 6.70 14.57 -7.55
N GLU A 442 5.76 13.85 -8.14
CA GLU A 442 5.66 12.38 -8.04
C GLU A 442 5.55 11.84 -6.59
N PHE A 443 4.82 12.54 -5.71
CA PHE A 443 4.71 12.18 -4.29
C PHE A 443 3.84 10.93 -4.09
N ARG A 444 4.39 9.91 -3.43
CA ARG A 444 3.70 8.64 -3.14
C ARG A 444 3.89 8.21 -1.70
N ILE A 445 2.88 7.57 -1.11
CA ILE A 445 2.95 6.96 0.22
C ILE A 445 2.44 5.53 0.15
N TYR A 446 3.12 4.63 0.85
CA TYR A 446 2.83 3.20 0.91
C TYR A 446 2.70 2.72 2.35
N ASN A 447 1.75 1.84 2.64
CA ASN A 447 1.54 1.19 3.95
C ASN A 447 2.43 -0.05 4.15
N ARG A 448 3.56 -0.10 3.45
CA ARG A 448 4.53 -1.18 3.51
C ARG A 448 5.95 -0.66 3.32
N GLN A 449 6.91 -1.54 3.59
CA GLN A 449 8.29 -1.32 3.22
C GLN A 449 8.47 -1.52 1.71
N LEU A 450 8.92 -0.49 1.00
CA LEU A 450 9.41 -0.67 -0.38
C LEU A 450 10.77 -1.39 -0.38
N SER A 451 10.98 -2.21 -1.39
CA SER A 451 12.26 -2.86 -1.67
C SER A 451 13.23 -1.88 -2.35
N ASN A 452 14.54 -2.18 -2.28
CA ASN A 452 15.55 -1.39 -2.99
C ASN A 452 15.27 -1.33 -4.50
N HIS A 453 14.71 -2.40 -5.07
CA HIS A 453 14.35 -2.47 -6.48
C HIS A 453 13.25 -1.46 -6.83
N GLU A 454 12.19 -1.43 -6.03
CA GLU A 454 11.07 -0.50 -6.21
C GLU A 454 11.51 0.97 -6.06
N ILE A 455 12.36 1.26 -5.07
CA ILE A 455 12.93 2.60 -4.85
C ILE A 455 13.81 3.01 -6.03
N CYS A 456 14.59 2.07 -6.57
CA CYS A 456 15.40 2.28 -7.77
C CYS A 456 14.50 2.64 -8.96
N VAL A 457 13.41 1.91 -9.18
CA VAL A 457 12.47 2.19 -10.28
C VAL A 457 11.86 3.59 -10.15
N LEU A 458 11.35 3.95 -8.96
CA LEU A 458 10.81 5.29 -8.70
C LEU A 458 11.84 6.41 -8.93
N ALA A 459 13.11 6.15 -8.63
CA ALA A 459 14.21 7.09 -8.87
C ALA A 459 14.65 7.22 -10.35
N ASN A 460 14.16 6.35 -11.24
CA ASN A 460 14.51 6.35 -12.67
C ASN A 460 13.30 6.61 -13.59
N MET A 461 12.18 7.05 -13.02
CA MET A 461 11.00 7.48 -13.79
C MET A 461 11.27 8.73 -14.62
#